data_AF-A0A848UIR8-F1
#
_entry.id   AF-A0A848UIR8-F1
#
_cell.length_a   1.000
_cell.length_b   1.000
_cell.length_c   1.000
_cell.angle_alpha   90.00
_cell.angle_beta   90.00
_cell.angle_gamma   90.00
#
_symmetry.space_group_name_H-M   'P 1'
#
loop_
_entity.id
_entity.type
_entity.pdbx_description
1 polymer ?
#
loop_
_entity_poly.entity_id
_entity_poly.type
_entity_poly.pdbx_seq_one_letter_code
_entity_poly.pdbx_strand_id
1 'polypeptide(L)' 'MAWDFSTEPEFQHKLDWIRDFCEEKVEPLHHVFPHAVRLPDPAVRAYVRELQQEV' A
#
# COMPACT_ATOMS: atom_id res chain seq x y z
N MET A 1 -25.10 -12.87 18.79
CA MET A 1 -24.38 -11.66 18.39
C MET A 1 -23.74 -11.96 17.05
N ALA A 2 -24.36 -11.55 15.95
CA ALA A 2 -23.73 -11.65 14.63
C ALA A 2 -22.87 -10.40 14.45
N TRP A 3 -21.58 -10.56 14.17
CA TRP A 3 -20.77 -9.43 13.71
C TRP A 3 -21.32 -8.95 12.37
N ASP A 4 -21.56 -7.65 12.27
CA ASP A 4 -21.85 -6.99 11.01
C ASP A 4 -20.52 -6.70 10.31
N PHE A 5 -20.35 -7.22 9.09
CA PHE A 5 -19.17 -6.98 8.24
C PHE A 5 -19.41 -5.86 7.23
N SER A 6 -20.32 -4.94 7.56
CA SER A 6 -20.57 -3.73 6.77
C SER A 6 -19.54 -2.65 7.08
N THR A 7 -19.14 -1.91 6.04
CA THR A 7 -18.27 -0.74 6.19
C THR A 7 -19.13 0.51 6.37
N GLU A 8 -18.80 1.33 7.35
CA GLU A 8 -19.44 2.63 7.53
C GLU A 8 -19.16 3.54 6.32
N PRO A 9 -20.15 4.27 5.77
CA PRO A 9 -19.96 5.10 4.56
C PRO A 9 -18.81 6.09 4.67
N GLU A 10 -18.59 6.65 5.86
CA GLU A 10 -17.50 7.60 6.14
C GLU A 10 -16.12 6.92 6.06
N PHE A 11 -16.05 5.63 6.39
CA PHE A 11 -14.82 4.84 6.32
C PHE A 11 -14.53 4.33 4.90
N GLN A 12 -15.57 4.20 4.07
CA GLN A 12 -15.43 3.78 2.67
C GLN A 12 -14.46 4.67 1.90
N HIS A 13 -14.49 5.98 2.13
CA HIS A 13 -13.55 6.93 1.53
C HIS A 13 -12.09 6.63 1.86
N LYS A 14 -11.79 6.16 3.08
CA LYS A 14 -10.43 5.77 3.45
C LYS A 14 -10.03 4.47 2.77
N LEU A 15 -10.94 3.51 2.64
CA LEU A 15 -10.66 2.26 1.93
C LEU A 15 -10.38 2.51 0.45
N ASP A 16 -11.13 3.41 -0.17
CA ASP A 16 -10.91 3.80 -1.57
C ASP A 16 -9.53 4.45 -1.73
N TRP A 17 -9.15 5.38 -0.83
CA TRP A 17 -7.80 5.94 -0.82
C TRP A 17 -6.70 4.89 -0.64
N ILE A 18 -6.88 3.93 0.27
CA ILE A 18 -5.91 2.84 0.49
C ILE A 18 -5.75 2.01 -0.78
N ARG A 19 -6.86 1.66 -1.44
CA ARG A 19 -6.85 0.89 -2.68
C ARG A 19 -6.05 1.63 -3.75
N ASP A 20 -6.40 2.88 -4.00
CA ASP A 20 -5.78 3.68 -5.07
C ASP A 20 -4.27 3.86 -4.79
N PHE A 21 -3.89 4.13 -3.53
CA PHE A 21 -2.49 4.21 -3.14
C PHE A 21 -1.73 2.89 -3.35
N CYS A 22 -2.34 1.76 -2.99
CA CYS A 22 -1.71 0.45 -3.20
C CYS A 22 -1.52 0.14 -4.69
N GLU A 23 -2.53 0.41 -5.52
CA GLU A 23 -2.49 0.14 -6.96
C GLU A 23 -1.49 1.06 -7.68
N GLU A 24 -1.46 2.35 -7.35
CA GLU A 24 -0.62 3.31 -8.09
C GLU A 24 0.83 3.38 -7.58
N LYS A 25 1.05 3.15 -6.27
CA LYS A 25 2.36 3.39 -5.64
C LYS A 25 3.06 2.12 -5.19
N VAL A 26 2.30 1.13 -4.68
CA VAL A 26 2.88 -0.07 -4.06
C VAL A 26 3.02 -1.22 -5.05
N GLU A 27 2.00 -1.50 -5.86
CA GLU A 27 1.99 -2.59 -6.85
C GLU A 27 3.11 -2.49 -7.90
N PRO A 28 3.43 -1.30 -8.46
CA PRO A 28 4.50 -1.16 -9.44
C PRO A 28 5.88 -1.55 -8.89
N LEU A 29 6.10 -1.38 -7.59
CA LEU A 29 7.35 -1.77 -6.95
C LEU A 29 7.60 -3.28 -7.06
N HIS A 30 6.53 -4.09 -7.09
CA HIS A 30 6.65 -5.54 -7.25
C HIS A 30 7.13 -5.94 -8.65
N HIS A 31 6.74 -5.18 -9.68
CA HIS A 31 7.19 -5.42 -11.07
C HIS A 31 8.65 -5.02 -11.27
N VAL A 32 9.07 -3.91 -10.67
CA VAL A 32 10.46 -3.41 -10.77
C VAL A 32 11.40 -4.21 -9.87
N PHE A 33 10.94 -4.63 -8.69
CA PHE A 33 11.74 -5.35 -7.70
C PHE A 33 11.03 -6.63 -7.21
N PRO A 34 10.98 -7.69 -8.05
CA PRO A 34 10.22 -8.92 -7.75
C PRO A 34 10.69 -9.68 -6.50
N HIS A 35 11.86 -9.35 -5.97
CA HIS A 35 12.43 -9.96 -4.76
C HIS A 35 12.80 -8.93 -3.68
N ALA A 36 12.19 -7.74 -3.71
CA ALA A 36 12.41 -6.65 -2.74
C ALA A 36 12.36 -7.10 -1.26
N VAL A 37 11.51 -8.08 -0.93
CA VAL A 37 11.36 -8.60 0.45
C VAL A 37 12.53 -9.49 0.87
N ARG A 38 13.18 -10.18 -0.08
CA ARG A 38 14.25 -11.15 0.18
C ARG A 38 15.65 -10.59 -0.03
N LEU A 39 15.75 -9.49 -0.79
CA LEU A 39 17.00 -8.81 -1.11
C LEU A 39 16.87 -7.35 -0.67
N PRO A 40 17.57 -6.93 0.40
CA PRO A 40 17.53 -5.55 0.88
C PRO A 40 18.32 -4.64 -0.06
N ASP A 41 17.77 -4.34 -1.22
CA ASP A 41 18.34 -3.42 -2.20
C ASP A 41 18.23 -1.96 -1.66
N PRO A 42 19.34 -1.21 -1.63
CA PRO A 42 19.31 0.20 -1.25
C PRO A 42 18.32 1.06 -2.05
N ALA A 43 18.09 0.75 -3.33
CA ALA A 43 17.13 1.46 -4.19
C ALA A 43 15.68 1.23 -3.75
N VAL A 44 15.33 -0.02 -3.40
CA VAL A 44 14.01 -0.34 -2.82
C VAL A 44 13.80 0.44 -1.52
N ARG A 45 14.82 0.50 -0.66
CA ARG A 45 14.73 1.22 0.62
C ARG A 45 14.56 2.73 0.44
N ALA A 46 15.20 3.32 -0.58
CA ALA A 46 15.05 4.72 -0.89
C ALA A 46 13.63 5.02 -1.36
N TYR A 47 13.11 4.24 -2.31
CA TYR A 47 11.75 4.41 -2.84
C TYR A 47 10.67 4.20 -1.76
N VAL A 48 10.79 3.15 -0.95
CA VAL A 48 9.84 2.89 0.15
C VAL A 48 9.85 4.01 1.18
N ARG A 49 11.01 4.65 1.46
CA ARG A 49 11.07 5.82 2.35
C ARG A 49 10.30 7.00 1.81
N GLU A 50 10.36 7.26 0.50
CA GLU A 50 9.62 8.35 -0.13
C GLU A 50 8.11 8.12 0.03
N LEU A 51 7.64 6.90 -0.24
CA LEU A 51 6.24 6.52 -0.04
C LEU A 51 5.77 6.67 1.42
N GLN A 52 6.62 6.35 2.38
CA GLN A 52 6.30 6.52 3.81
C GLN A 52 6.18 7.98 4.26
N GLN A 53 6.75 8.94 3.50
CA GLN A 53 6.62 10.36 3.81
C GLN A 53 5.34 10.98 3.23
N GLU A 54 4.70 10.31 2.26
CA GLU A 54 3.44 10.74 1.66
C GLU A 54 2.21 10.42 2.53
N VAL A 55 2.37 9.62 3.61
CA VAL A 55 1.30 9.11 4.49
C VAL A 55 1.40 9.68 5.90
#